data_AF-A0A2M6Y1Q8-F1
#
_entry.id   AF-A0A2M6Y1Q8-F1
#
_cell.length_a   1.000
_cell.length_b   1.000
_cell.length_c   1.000
_cell.angle_alpha   90.00
_cell.angle_beta   90.00
_cell.angle_gamma   90.00
#
_symmetry.space_group_name_H-M   'P 1'
#
loop_
_entity.id
_entity.type
_entity.pdbx_description
1 polymer ?
#
loop_
_entity_poly.entity_id
_entity_poly.type
_entity_poly.pdbx_seq_one_letter_code
_entity_poly.pdbx_strand_id
1 'polypeptide(L)'
;MKKNYYKILQVQPDAHPAIIKTAYRTMMQELKMHPDLGGDNARAQELNEAHEVLSDPEKRRAYDLALPAPASGPGEYAAGALLPSGAQKNVLARVLAVVLVLLLAAVVAIVYYGRDKEPVWIGGDSAYPVVEAGEGGK
;
A
#
# COMPACT_ATOMS: atom_id res chain seq x y z
N MET A 1 -6.21 -29.84 -12.72
CA MET A 1 -4.84 -29.31 -12.53
C MET A 1 -4.53 -29.28 -11.04
N LYS A 2 -3.30 -29.59 -10.62
CA LYS A 2 -2.91 -29.59 -9.20
C LYS A 2 -2.72 -28.14 -8.75
N LYS A 3 -3.54 -27.66 -7.80
CA LYS A 3 -3.39 -26.31 -7.24
C LYS A 3 -2.05 -26.21 -6.51
N ASN A 4 -1.27 -25.18 -6.81
CA ASN A 4 0.00 -24.92 -6.13
C ASN A 4 -0.23 -23.90 -5.02
N TYR A 5 -0.34 -24.37 -3.77
CA TYR A 5 -0.67 -23.52 -2.63
C TYR A 5 0.41 -22.47 -2.33
N TYR A 6 1.68 -22.78 -2.62
CA TYR A 6 2.78 -21.81 -2.52
C TYR A 6 2.61 -20.65 -3.51
N LYS A 7 2.20 -20.96 -4.76
CA LYS A 7 1.89 -19.93 -5.76
C LYS A 7 0.66 -19.10 -5.40
N ILE A 8 -0.37 -19.72 -4.84
CA ILE A 8 -1.60 -19.04 -4.41
C ILE A 8 -1.29 -18.00 -3.31
N LEU A 9 -0.51 -18.38 -2.30
CA LEU A 9 -0.07 -17.48 -1.23
C LEU A 9 1.15 -16.61 -1.61
N GLN A 10 1.66 -16.73 -2.84
CA GLN A 10 2.88 -16.07 -3.33
C GLN A 10 4.07 -16.19 -2.36
N VAL A 11 4.19 -17.35 -1.71
CA VAL A 11 5.31 -17.68 -0.82
C VAL A 11 6.22 -18.71 -1.47
N GLN A 12 7.47 -18.73 -1.05
CA GLN A 12 8.39 -19.78 -1.47
C GLN A 12 8.15 -21.10 -0.72
N PRO A 13 8.51 -22.25 -1.31
CA PRO A 13 8.39 -23.57 -0.68
C PRO A 13 9.23 -23.73 0.59
N ASP A 14 10.26 -22.91 0.78
CA ASP A 14 11.14 -22.85 1.96
C ASP A 14 10.65 -21.83 3.00
N ALA A 15 9.54 -21.14 2.76
CA ALA A 15 9.06 -20.07 3.63
C ALA A 15 8.73 -20.58 5.05
N HIS A 16 9.12 -19.78 6.05
CA HIS A 16 8.80 -20.02 7.45
C HIS A 16 7.28 -19.90 7.69
N PRO A 17 6.66 -20.68 8.60
CA PRO A 17 5.22 -20.62 8.90
C PRO A 17 4.72 -19.20 9.26
N ALA A 18 5.57 -18.39 9.89
CA ALA A 18 5.27 -16.98 10.17
C ALA A 18 5.03 -16.14 8.90
N ILE A 19 5.78 -16.41 7.82
CA ILE A 19 5.64 -15.75 6.52
C ILE A 19 4.34 -16.18 5.85
N ILE A 20 4.03 -17.49 5.88
CA ILE A 20 2.78 -18.06 5.34
C ILE A 20 1.56 -17.40 5.98
N LYS A 21 1.56 -17.28 7.32
CA LYS A 21 0.48 -16.61 8.07
C LYS A 21 0.36 -15.13 7.71
N THR A 22 1.48 -14.45 7.53
CA THR A 22 1.50 -13.02 7.20
C THR A 22 0.98 -12.78 5.78
N ALA A 23 1.46 -13.55 4.80
CA ALA A 23 1.03 -13.49 3.41
C ALA A 23 -0.48 -13.72 3.27
N TYR A 24 -1.02 -14.75 3.93
CA TYR A 24 -2.46 -15.01 3.98
C TYR A 24 -3.26 -13.80 4.49
N ARG A 25 -2.81 -13.18 5.58
CA ARG A 25 -3.48 -11.99 6.15
C ARG A 25 -3.47 -10.81 5.19
N THR A 26 -2.33 -10.55 4.54
CA THR A 26 -2.19 -9.46 3.57
C THR A 26 -3.13 -9.68 2.39
N MET A 27 -3.17 -10.88 1.80
CA MET A 27 -4.03 -11.17 0.65
C MET A 27 -5.52 -11.08 1.00
N MET A 28 -5.91 -11.56 2.18
CA MET A 28 -7.29 -11.43 2.66
C MET A 28 -7.68 -9.97 2.92
N GLN A 29 -6.74 -9.12 3.32
CA GLN A 29 -6.97 -7.68 3.47
C GLN A 29 -7.10 -6.98 2.12
N GLU A 30 -6.26 -7.33 1.13
CA GLU A 30 -6.34 -6.80 -0.23
C GLU A 30 -7.69 -7.11 -0.88
N LEU A 31 -8.20 -8.35 -0.74
CA LEU A 31 -9.53 -8.72 -1.23
C LEU A 31 -10.66 -7.92 -0.56
N LYS A 32 -10.53 -7.63 0.74
CA LYS A 32 -11.51 -6.82 1.47
C LYS A 32 -11.44 -5.34 1.08
N MET A 33 -10.25 -4.82 0.82
CA MET A 33 -10.01 -3.43 0.49
C MET A 33 -10.39 -3.09 -0.96
N HIS A 34 -10.31 -4.08 -1.86
CA HIS A 34 -10.64 -3.93 -3.27
C HIS A 34 -11.70 -4.97 -3.72
N PRO A 35 -12.97 -4.80 -3.30
CA PRO A 35 -14.05 -5.72 -3.69
C PRO A 35 -14.33 -5.71 -5.20
N ASP A 36 -14.03 -4.61 -5.90
CA ASP A 36 -14.16 -4.47 -7.37
C ASP A 36 -13.12 -5.28 -8.16
N LEU A 37 -11.98 -5.63 -7.55
CA LEU A 37 -10.90 -6.38 -8.20
C LEU A 37 -10.86 -7.85 -7.78
N GLY A 38 -11.79 -8.29 -6.92
CA GLY A 38 -11.69 -9.61 -6.31
C GLY A 38 -12.79 -9.97 -5.31
N GLY A 39 -14.03 -9.56 -5.55
CA GLY A 39 -15.22 -10.09 -4.85
C GLY A 39 -15.52 -11.57 -5.13
N ASP A 40 -14.57 -12.31 -5.71
CA ASP A 40 -14.69 -13.73 -5.94
C ASP A 40 -14.47 -14.48 -4.62
N ASN A 41 -15.57 -14.93 -4.02
CA ASN A 41 -15.57 -15.92 -2.95
C ASN A 41 -14.62 -17.10 -3.27
N ALA A 42 -14.48 -17.45 -4.55
CA ALA A 42 -13.55 -18.47 -5.02
C ALA A 42 -12.08 -18.17 -4.63
N ARG A 43 -11.61 -16.92 -4.78
CA ARG A 43 -10.22 -16.56 -4.46
C ARG A 43 -9.96 -16.56 -2.96
N ALA A 44 -10.94 -16.10 -2.17
CA ALA A 44 -10.88 -16.21 -0.71
C ALA A 44 -10.87 -17.67 -0.23
N GLN A 45 -11.66 -18.54 -0.87
CA GLN A 45 -11.67 -19.98 -0.59
C GLN A 45 -10.31 -20.63 -0.91
N GLU A 46 -9.70 -20.28 -2.04
CA GLU A 46 -8.37 -20.78 -2.41
C GLU A 46 -7.28 -20.35 -1.42
N LEU A 47 -7.33 -19.11 -0.92
CA LEU A 47 -6.41 -18.64 0.12
C LEU A 47 -6.60 -19.39 1.44
N ASN A 48 -7.85 -19.66 1.82
CA ASN A 48 -8.17 -20.43 3.02
C ASN A 48 -7.66 -21.87 2.91
N GLU A 49 -7.94 -22.55 1.80
CA GLU A 49 -7.44 -23.91 1.51
C GLU A 49 -5.91 -23.96 1.56
N ALA A 50 -5.25 -23.00 0.91
CA ALA A 50 -3.78 -22.94 0.88
C ALA A 50 -3.20 -22.72 2.28
N HIS A 51 -3.78 -21.81 3.06
CA HIS A 51 -3.33 -21.57 4.44
C HIS A 51 -3.58 -22.77 5.34
N GLU A 52 -4.71 -23.47 5.21
CA GLU A 52 -5.00 -24.66 6.02
C GLU A 52 -3.97 -25.78 5.80
N VAL A 53 -3.55 -25.99 4.56
CA VAL A 53 -2.56 -27.04 4.22
C VAL A 53 -1.14 -26.62 4.60
N LEU A 54 -0.77 -25.36 4.38
CA LEU A 54 0.60 -24.88 4.57
C LEU A 54 0.91 -24.40 6.00
N SER A 55 -0.11 -24.09 6.81
CA SER A 55 0.08 -23.67 8.21
C SER A 55 0.40 -24.83 9.16
N ASP A 56 -0.08 -26.03 8.84
CA ASP A 56 0.18 -27.24 9.62
C ASP A 56 1.43 -27.97 9.05
N PRO A 57 2.48 -28.19 9.87
CA PRO A 57 3.69 -28.87 9.44
C PRO A 57 3.45 -30.28 8.90
N GLU A 58 2.50 -31.03 9.46
CA GLU A 58 2.19 -32.40 9.04
C GLU A 58 1.47 -32.41 7.69
N LYS A 59 0.47 -31.53 7.52
CA LYS A 59 -0.25 -31.36 6.24
C LYS A 59 0.68 -30.83 5.16
N ARG A 60 1.55 -29.88 5.48
CA ARG A 60 2.56 -29.34 4.56
C ARG A 60 3.50 -30.43 4.07
N ARG A 61 4.03 -31.25 4.98
CA ARG A 61 4.88 -32.39 4.63
C ARG A 61 4.15 -33.39 3.74
N ALA A 62 2.90 -33.74 4.06
CA ALA A 62 2.09 -34.63 3.25
C ALA A 62 1.83 -34.06 1.84
N TYR A 63 1.58 -32.75 1.75
CA TYR A 63 1.41 -32.03 0.49
C TYR A 63 2.70 -32.04 -0.34
N ASP A 64 3.84 -31.76 0.29
CA ASP A 64 5.17 -31.75 -0.34
C ASP A 64 5.58 -33.14 -0.84
N LEU A 65 5.25 -34.20 -0.09
CA LEU A 65 5.47 -35.59 -0.52
C LEU A 65 4.54 -36.00 -1.68
N ALA A 66 3.33 -35.46 -1.73
CA ALA A 66 2.37 -35.73 -2.79
C ALA A 66 2.69 -34.94 -4.07
N LEU A 67 3.43 -33.84 -3.98
CA LEU A 67 3.92 -33.12 -5.16
C LEU A 67 4.85 -34.06 -5.94
N PRO A 68 4.60 -34.28 -7.25
CA PRO A 68 5.56 -35.00 -8.06
C PRO A 68 6.91 -34.31 -7.90
N ALA A 69 7.95 -35.09 -7.60
CA ALA A 69 9.32 -34.59 -7.51
C ALA A 69 9.52 -33.60 -8.66
N PRO A 70 9.98 -32.37 -8.38
CA PRO A 70 10.03 -31.35 -9.41
C PRO A 70 10.80 -31.94 -10.59
N ALA A 71 10.13 -32.08 -11.73
CA ALA A 71 10.78 -32.40 -13.01
C ALA A 71 11.69 -31.25 -13.48
N SER A 72 11.96 -30.29 -12.58
CA SER A 72 12.75 -29.10 -12.77
C SER A 72 14.07 -29.32 -12.05
N GLY A 73 15.12 -29.60 -12.83
CA GLY A 73 16.48 -29.33 -12.41
C GLY A 73 16.64 -27.85 -11.99
N PRO A 74 17.79 -27.48 -11.42
CA PRO A 74 18.03 -26.11 -10.96
C PRO A 74 17.93 -25.14 -12.16
N GLY A 75 16.86 -24.36 -12.27
CA GLY A 75 16.82 -23.33 -13.32
C GLY A 75 15.50 -22.72 -13.76
N GLU A 76 14.32 -23.16 -13.29
CA GLU A 76 13.06 -22.70 -13.90
C GLU A 76 12.10 -22.01 -12.92
N TYR A 77 12.61 -21.00 -12.20
CA TYR A 77 11.79 -19.98 -11.53
C TYR A 77 12.31 -18.55 -11.78
N ALA A 78 13.14 -18.36 -12.81
CA ALA A 78 13.75 -17.07 -13.14
C ALA A 78 12.98 -16.19 -14.15
N ALA A 79 11.72 -16.48 -14.47
CA ALA A 79 10.93 -15.66 -15.39
C ALA A 79 9.56 -15.34 -14.81
N GLY A 80 9.48 -14.28 -13.99
CA GLY A 80 8.18 -13.78 -13.53
C GLY A 80 8.17 -12.76 -12.39
N ALA A 81 9.32 -12.40 -11.80
CA ALA A 81 9.35 -11.40 -10.73
C ALA A 81 10.19 -10.19 -11.15
N LEU A 82 9.57 -9.26 -11.87
CA LEU A 82 10.01 -7.86 -11.93
C LEU A 82 9.69 -7.17 -10.58
N LEU A 83 10.26 -7.67 -9.49
CA LEU A 83 10.35 -6.97 -8.21
C LEU A 83 11.69 -7.32 -7.57
N PRO A 84 12.69 -6.43 -7.63
CA PRO A 84 13.96 -6.65 -6.93
C PRO A 84 13.77 -6.48 -5.42
N SER A 85 13.63 -7.59 -4.71
CA SER A 85 13.97 -7.66 -3.29
C SER A 85 15.37 -8.28 -3.17
N GLY A 86 16.38 -7.41 -2.98
CA GLY A 86 17.76 -7.88 -2.87
C GLY A 86 18.80 -6.78 -2.90
N ALA A 87 18.73 -5.81 -1.98
CA ALA A 87 19.89 -5.00 -1.59
C ALA A 87 19.61 -4.19 -0.31
N GLN A 88 19.69 -4.83 0.86
CA GLN A 88 19.92 -4.13 2.14
C GLN A 88 21.33 -3.52 2.16
N LYS A 89 21.63 -2.56 1.28
CA LYS A 89 22.84 -1.74 1.35
C LYS A 89 22.59 -0.24 1.19
N ASN A 90 21.41 0.17 0.73
CA ASN A 90 21.15 1.57 0.40
C ASN A 90 19.84 2.09 1.05
N VAL A 91 19.65 1.84 2.36
CA VAL A 91 18.53 2.44 3.13
C VAL A 91 18.57 3.96 3.01
N LEU A 92 19.77 4.56 3.04
CA LEU A 92 19.98 5.99 2.80
C LEU A 92 19.48 6.42 1.41
N ALA A 93 19.74 5.66 0.34
CA ALA A 93 19.27 6.00 -1.00
C ALA A 93 17.73 5.92 -1.10
N ARG A 94 17.10 5.00 -0.36
CA ARG A 94 15.63 4.90 -0.28
C ARG A 94 15.02 6.07 0.49
N VAL A 95 15.62 6.46 1.62
CA VAL A 95 15.17 7.63 2.39
C VAL A 95 15.34 8.90 1.56
N LEU A 96 16.48 9.06 0.87
CA LEU A 96 16.71 10.20 -0.04
C LEU A 96 15.71 10.23 -1.19
N ALA A 97 15.36 9.09 -1.79
CA ALA A 97 14.34 9.02 -2.84
C ALA A 97 12.96 9.43 -2.32
N VAL A 98 12.57 8.99 -1.12
CA VAL A 98 11.29 9.38 -0.51
C VAL A 98 11.26 10.86 -0.16
N VAL A 99 12.35 11.40 0.40
CA VAL A 99 12.47 12.84 0.70
C VAL A 99 12.40 13.66 -0.58
N LEU A 100 13.06 13.25 -1.66
CA LEU A 100 13.01 13.93 -2.95
C LEU A 100 11.57 13.97 -3.49
N VAL A 101 10.83 12.85 -3.41
CA VAL A 101 9.43 12.79 -3.85
C VAL A 101 8.54 13.69 -2.99
N LEU A 102 8.75 13.73 -1.67
CA LEU A 102 8.01 14.62 -0.78
C LEU A 102 8.33 16.10 -1.03
N LEU A 103 9.59 16.43 -1.31
CA LEU A 103 10.00 17.80 -1.68
C LEU A 103 9.41 18.21 -3.03
N LEU A 104 9.42 17.33 -4.02
CA LEU A 104 8.77 17.57 -5.31
C LEU A 104 7.26 17.76 -5.14
N ALA A 105 6.60 16.93 -4.33
CA ALA A 105 5.18 17.08 -4.03
C ALA A 105 4.88 18.40 -3.31
N ALA A 106 5.75 18.84 -2.39
CA ALA A 106 5.63 20.13 -1.72
C ALA A 106 5.81 21.31 -2.67
N VAL A 107 6.79 21.24 -3.59
CA VAL A 107 7.00 22.27 -4.63
C VAL A 107 5.80 22.33 -5.58
N VAL A 108 5.30 21.17 -6.02
CA VAL A 108 4.07 21.10 -6.82
C VAL A 108 2.89 21.67 -6.04
N ALA A 109 2.77 21.37 -4.74
CA ALA A 109 1.71 21.94 -3.92
C ALA A 109 1.83 23.46 -3.76
N ILE A 110 3.04 24.02 -3.63
CA ILE A 110 3.26 25.46 -3.58
C ILE A 110 2.92 26.12 -4.92
N VAL A 111 3.30 25.50 -6.04
CA VAL A 111 2.99 26.04 -7.37
C VAL A 111 1.49 25.91 -7.71
N TYR A 112 0.85 24.84 -7.26
CA TYR A 112 -0.53 24.50 -7.62
C TYR A 112 -1.57 25.04 -6.61
N TYR A 113 -1.22 25.11 -5.33
CA TYR A 113 -2.09 25.61 -4.25
C TYR A 113 -1.63 26.94 -3.64
N GLY A 114 -0.43 27.45 -3.98
CA GLY A 114 0.08 28.73 -3.49
C GLY A 114 -0.39 29.97 -4.26
N ARG A 115 -1.36 29.81 -5.18
CA ARG A 115 -2.01 30.93 -5.86
C ARG A 115 -3.46 31.04 -5.38
N ASP A 116 -3.71 32.11 -4.63
CA ASP A 116 -5.01 32.71 -4.33
C ASP A 116 -5.90 32.00 -3.28
N LYS A 117 -5.72 32.39 -2.02
CA LYS A 117 -6.86 32.72 -1.15
C LYS A 117 -6.58 34.03 -0.43
N GLU A 118 -6.80 35.13 -1.17
CA GLU A 118 -7.02 36.43 -0.54
C GLU A 118 -8.25 36.33 0.39
N PRO A 119 -8.24 36.95 1.58
CA PRO A 119 -9.47 37.15 2.31
C PRO A 119 -10.36 38.12 1.52
N VAL A 120 -11.51 37.65 1.07
CA VAL A 120 -12.58 38.51 0.55
C VAL A 120 -12.95 39.53 1.63
N TRP A 121 -12.51 40.77 1.43
CA TRP A 121 -13.02 41.93 2.15
C TRP A 121 -14.37 42.31 1.55
N ILE A 122 -15.47 41.98 2.24
CA ILE A 122 -16.74 42.69 2.03
C ILE A 122 -16.68 43.95 2.90
N GLY A 123 -16.00 44.97 2.38
CA GLY A 123 -16.10 46.34 2.88
C GLY A 123 -17.45 46.90 2.44
N GLY A 124 -18.42 46.92 3.35
CA GLY A 124 -19.64 47.70 3.20
C GLY A 124 -19.41 49.11 3.72
N ASP A 125 -19.67 50.09 2.86
CA ASP A 125 -19.60 51.52 3.14
C ASP A 125 -20.34 51.93 4.42
N SER A 126 -19.64 52.63 5.31
CA SER A 126 -20.28 53.66 6.14
C SER A 126 -19.28 54.78 6.36
N ALA A 127 -19.14 55.61 5.33
CA ALA A 127 -18.64 56.95 5.47
C ALA A 127 -19.80 57.85 5.92
N TYR A 128 -19.79 58.30 7.18
CA TYR A 128 -20.34 59.60 7.54
C TYR A 128 -19.40 60.32 8.52
N PRO A 129 -19.33 61.65 8.44
CA PRO A 129 -18.10 62.41 8.65
C PRO A 129 -17.88 62.85 10.10
N VAL A 130 -16.59 63.01 10.44
CA VAL A 130 -16.13 63.81 11.57
C VAL A 130 -16.48 65.28 11.29
N VAL A 131 -17.31 65.87 12.16
CA VAL A 131 -17.48 67.33 12.25
C VAL A 131 -16.91 67.74 13.60
N GLU A 132 -15.75 68.38 13.57
CA GLU A 132 -15.20 69.11 14.70
C GLU A 132 -15.96 70.44 14.91
N ALA A 133 -15.93 70.88 16.18
CA ALA A 133 -16.00 72.24 16.70
C ALA A 133 -17.28 72.69 17.42
N GLY A 134 -17.08 73.03 18.71
CA GLY A 134 -17.49 74.35 19.20
C GLY A 134 -18.60 74.45 20.24
N GLU A 135 -18.20 74.85 21.45
CA GLU A 135 -18.86 75.80 22.34
C GLU A 135 -20.22 75.51 23.04
N GLY A 136 -20.26 75.92 24.32
CA GLY A 136 -21.42 76.65 24.87
C GLY A 136 -22.17 75.94 26.00
N GLY A 137 -21.79 76.25 27.24
CA GLY A 137 -22.54 75.81 28.42
C GLY A 137 -23.86 76.55 28.62
N LYS A 138 -24.66 76.05 29.59
CA LYS A 138 -25.36 76.78 30.66
C LYS A 138 -25.57 75.82 31.82
#